data_AF-A0A3S9QJY0-F1
#
_entry.id   AF-A0A3S9QJY0-F1
#
_cell.length_a   1.000
_cell.length_b   1.000
_cell.length_c   1.000
_cell.angle_alpha   90.00
_cell.angle_beta   90.00
_cell.angle_gamma   90.00
#
_symmetry.space_group_name_H-M   'P 1'
#
loop_
_entity.id
_entity.type
_entity.pdbx_description
1 polymer ?
#
loop_
_entity_poly.entity_id
_entity_poly.type
_entity_poly.pdbx_seq_one_letter_code
_entity_poly.pdbx_strand_id
1 'polypeptide(L)'
;MEKVEKPLMGVALVFCIVMAIAGWLTIAHAGWVAGLVITGILGTFALAGAGWGWRRQSPYWVGAGAVGTGVLFPTLAGVVPMILGAILMILLSTLRLFNQMSQGQ
;
A
#
# COMPACT_ATOMS: atom_id res chain seq x y z
N MET A 1 -2.04 -13.79 18.09
CA MET A 1 -2.31 -13.66 16.64
C MET A 1 -1.51 -12.54 15.94
N GLU A 2 -0.59 -11.84 16.62
CA GLU A 2 0.46 -11.01 16.00
C GLU A 2 1.27 -11.71 14.90
N LYS A 3 1.38 -13.05 14.97
CA LYS A 3 2.10 -13.89 14.02
C LYS A 3 1.55 -13.83 12.58
N VAL A 4 0.30 -13.39 12.37
CA VAL A 4 -0.31 -13.28 11.02
C VAL A 4 -0.43 -11.83 10.56
N GLU A 5 -0.61 -10.89 11.49
CA GLU A 5 -0.72 -9.46 11.18
C GLU A 5 0.61 -8.87 10.67
N LYS A 6 1.74 -9.19 11.33
CA LYS A 6 3.08 -8.76 10.91
C LYS A 6 3.47 -9.23 9.50
N PRO A 7 3.34 -10.51 9.13
CA PRO A 7 3.67 -10.93 7.77
C PRO A 7 2.72 -10.31 6.74
N LEU A 8 1.44 -10.12 7.05
CA LEU A 8 0.51 -9.46 6.12
C LEU A 8 0.85 -7.98 5.90
N MET A 9 1.21 -7.26 6.96
CA MET A 9 1.75 -5.90 6.85
C MET A 9 3.04 -5.90 6.03
N GLY A 10 3.86 -6.94 6.13
CA GLY A 10 5.10 -7.09 5.36
C GLY A 10 4.81 -7.26 3.87
N VAL A 11 3.85 -8.10 3.52
CA VAL A 11 3.36 -8.28 2.14
C VAL A 11 2.83 -6.97 1.58
N ALA A 12 2.03 -6.23 2.37
CA ALA A 12 1.52 -4.92 1.95
C ALA A 12 2.64 -3.90 1.71
N LEU A 13 3.69 -3.91 2.54
CA LEU A 13 4.83 -3.03 2.39
C LEU A 13 5.67 -3.37 1.15
N VAL A 14 5.89 -4.67 0.89
CA VAL A 14 6.53 -5.16 -0.34
C VAL A 14 5.72 -4.74 -1.56
N PHE A 15 4.39 -4.89 -1.51
CA PHE A 15 3.50 -4.43 -2.57
C PHE A 15 3.67 -2.93 -2.84
N CYS A 16 3.68 -2.08 -1.80
CA CYS A 16 3.92 -0.64 -1.96
C CYS A 16 5.27 -0.35 -2.65
N ILE A 17 6.33 -1.07 -2.28
CA ILE A 17 7.67 -0.89 -2.87
C ILE A 17 7.69 -1.30 -4.35
N VAL A 18 7.10 -2.45 -4.68
CA VAL A 18 6.98 -2.92 -6.06
C VAL A 18 6.20 -1.92 -6.91
N MET A 19 5.10 -1.38 -6.37
CA MET A 19 4.30 -0.36 -7.04
C MET A 19 5.07 0.94 -7.27
N ALA A 20 5.89 1.36 -6.30
CA ALA A 20 6.73 2.53 -6.48
C ALA A 20 7.76 2.33 -7.60
N ILE A 21 8.45 1.18 -7.62
CA ILE A 21 9.42 0.87 -8.67
C ILE A 21 8.74 0.81 -10.04
N ALA A 22 7.64 0.04 -10.16
CA ALA A 22 6.89 -0.09 -11.41
C ALA A 22 6.32 1.26 -11.88
N GLY A 23 5.83 2.06 -10.94
CA GLY A 23 5.29 3.40 -11.21
C GLY A 23 6.35 4.33 -11.78
N TRP A 24 7.50 4.45 -11.13
CA TRP A 24 8.58 5.31 -11.60
C TRP A 24 9.17 4.85 -12.94
N LEU A 25 9.28 3.53 -13.17
CA LEU A 25 9.69 2.99 -14.46
C LEU A 25 8.68 3.35 -15.56
N THR A 26 7.38 3.25 -15.27
CA THR A 26 6.32 3.62 -16.22
C THR A 26 6.40 5.11 -16.57
N ILE A 27 6.65 5.98 -15.60
CA ILE A 27 6.83 7.44 -15.82
C ILE A 27 8.07 7.71 -16.68
N ALA A 28 9.18 7.02 -16.41
CA ALA A 28 10.42 7.18 -17.17
C ALA A 28 10.25 6.77 -18.64
N HIS A 29 9.50 5.69 -18.91
CA HIS A 29 9.19 5.23 -20.26
C HIS A 29 8.15 6.08 -20.99
N ALA A 30 7.14 6.60 -20.27
CA ALA A 30 6.06 7.42 -20.85
C ALA A 30 6.47 8.88 -21.13
N GLY A 31 7.68 9.28 -20.74
CA GLY A 31 8.23 10.61 -21.02
C GLY A 31 7.74 11.70 -20.08
N TRP A 32 8.15 11.66 -18.80
CA TRP A 32 8.12 12.75 -17.81
C TRP A 32 6.95 13.77 -17.90
N VAL A 33 5.74 13.29 -18.16
CA VAL A 33 4.55 14.14 -18.28
C VAL A 33 4.16 14.65 -16.89
N ALA A 34 3.90 15.95 -16.75
CA ALA A 34 3.61 16.58 -15.46
C ALA A 34 2.55 15.83 -14.63
N GLY A 35 1.45 15.38 -15.26
CA GLY A 35 0.41 14.59 -14.58
C GLY A 35 0.92 13.26 -14.01
N LEU A 36 1.75 12.53 -14.77
CA LEU A 36 2.36 11.27 -14.34
C LEU A 36 3.39 11.48 -13.22
N VAL A 37 4.13 12.57 -13.27
CA VAL A 37 5.10 12.92 -12.23
C VAL A 37 4.40 13.29 -10.92
N ILE A 38 3.29 14.05 -10.98
CA ILE A 38 2.49 14.40 -9.79
C ILE A 38 1.96 13.14 -9.12
N THR A 39 1.38 12.21 -9.89
CA THR A 39 0.84 10.97 -9.31
C THR A 39 1.95 10.08 -8.76
N GLY A 40 3.13 10.04 -9.38
CA GLY A 40 4.32 9.38 -8.84
C GLY A 40 4.81 9.96 -7.50
N ILE A 41 4.81 11.30 -7.38
CA ILE A 41 5.17 11.98 -6.13
C ILE A 41 4.15 11.64 -5.03
N LEU A 42 2.86 11.76 -5.31
CA LEU A 42 1.78 11.42 -4.36
C LEU A 42 1.84 9.94 -3.96
N GLY A 43 2.10 9.03 -4.90
CA GLY A 43 2.31 7.62 -4.63
C GLY A 43 3.52 7.38 -3.72
N THR A 44 4.59 8.17 -3.87
CA THR A 44 5.77 8.07 -3.00
C THR A 44 5.45 8.53 -1.58
N PHE A 45 4.60 9.55 -1.40
CA PHE A 45 4.07 9.91 -0.09
C PHE A 45 3.21 8.81 0.53
N ALA A 46 2.40 8.10 -0.27
CA ALA A 46 1.64 6.95 0.20
C ALA A 46 2.56 5.80 0.67
N LEU A 47 3.66 5.54 -0.05
CA LEU A 47 4.70 4.59 0.38
C LEU A 47 5.35 5.03 1.70
N ALA A 48 5.67 6.33 1.85
CA ALA A 48 6.21 6.86 3.09
C ALA A 48 5.21 6.69 4.27
N GLY A 49 3.91 6.90 4.00
CA GLY A 49 2.82 6.62 4.94
C GLY A 49 2.77 5.15 5.36
N ALA A 50 2.91 4.22 4.42
CA ALA A 50 3.02 2.79 4.72
C ALA A 50 4.25 2.48 5.59
N GLY A 51 5.41 3.05 5.26
CA GLY A 51 6.64 2.90 6.05
C GLY A 51 6.52 3.44 7.47
N TRP A 52 5.82 4.57 7.63
CA TRP A 52 5.52 5.13 8.95
C TRP A 52 4.53 4.26 9.74
N GLY A 53 3.50 3.74 9.08
CA GLY A 53 2.57 2.76 9.64
C GLY A 53 3.27 1.50 10.14
N TRP A 54 4.24 0.99 9.39
CA TRP A 54 5.05 -0.16 9.79
C TRP A 54 5.84 0.10 11.07
N ARG A 55 6.52 1.26 11.17
CA ARG A 55 7.26 1.66 12.39
C ARG A 55 6.36 1.77 13.62
N ARG A 56 5.12 2.22 13.43
CA ARG A 56 4.12 2.34 14.50
C ARG A 56 3.29 1.08 14.73
N GLN A 57 3.62 -0.03 14.06
CA GLN A 57 2.82 -1.27 14.08
C GLN A 57 1.32 -1.00 13.87
N SER A 58 0.99 -0.12 12.92
CA SER A 58 -0.39 0.25 12.61
C SER A 58 -0.82 -0.30 11.25
N PRO A 59 -1.56 -1.43 11.24
CA PRO A 59 -2.11 -2.03 10.02
C PRO A 59 -2.91 -1.07 9.16
N TYR A 60 -3.65 -0.13 9.77
CA TYR A 60 -4.48 0.83 9.03
C TYR A 60 -3.63 1.77 8.17
N TRP A 61 -2.49 2.23 8.69
CA TRP A 61 -1.59 3.10 7.93
C TRP A 61 -0.85 2.34 6.84
N VAL A 62 -0.47 1.08 7.08
CA VAL A 62 0.14 0.22 6.06
C VAL A 62 -0.84 -0.12 4.95
N GLY A 63 -2.08 -0.50 5.29
CA GLY A 63 -3.13 -0.80 4.33
C GLY A 63 -3.58 0.43 3.53
N ALA A 64 -3.70 1.59 4.18
CA ALA A 64 -3.99 2.85 3.48
C ALA A 64 -2.88 3.22 2.49
N GLY A 65 -1.61 3.00 2.87
CA GLY A 65 -0.49 3.19 1.95
C GLY A 65 -0.48 2.17 0.81
N ALA A 66 -0.92 0.92 1.02
CA ALA A 66 -1.08 -0.08 -0.04
C ALA A 66 -2.17 0.33 -1.05
N VAL A 67 -3.31 0.82 -0.59
CA VAL A 67 -4.35 1.39 -1.47
C VAL A 67 -3.82 2.62 -2.19
N GLY A 68 -3.21 3.55 -1.45
CA GLY A 68 -2.69 4.80 -2.00
C GLY A 68 -1.65 4.55 -3.09
N THR A 69 -0.69 3.65 -2.86
CA THR A 69 0.31 3.29 -3.88
C THR A 69 -0.31 2.55 -5.07
N GLY A 70 -1.29 1.67 -4.84
CA GLY A 70 -2.03 0.97 -5.91
C GLY A 70 -2.87 1.90 -6.80
N VAL A 71 -3.37 3.01 -6.26
CA VAL A 71 -4.16 4.01 -6.98
C VAL A 71 -3.28 5.06 -7.66
N LEU A 72 -2.26 5.54 -6.95
CA LEU A 72 -1.50 6.72 -7.36
C LEU A 72 -0.34 6.38 -8.30
N PHE A 73 0.29 5.21 -8.19
CA PHE A 73 1.36 4.88 -9.11
C PHE A 73 0.81 4.44 -10.47
N PRO A 74 1.18 5.13 -11.57
CA PRO A 74 0.74 4.75 -12.90
C PRO A 74 1.43 3.45 -13.30
N THR A 75 0.67 2.42 -13.66
CA THR A 75 1.22 1.15 -14.14
C THR A 75 0.46 0.63 -15.35
N LEU A 76 1.13 -0.20 -16.16
CA LEU A 76 0.53 -0.83 -17.34
C LEU A 76 -0.56 -1.86 -16.99
N ALA A 77 -0.64 -2.28 -15.73
CA ALA A 77 -1.62 -3.25 -15.24
C ALA A 77 -3.03 -2.65 -15.01
N GLY A 78 -3.23 -1.36 -15.31
CA GLY A 78 -4.53 -0.69 -15.20
C GLY A 78 -5.06 -0.69 -13.78
N VAL A 79 -6.29 -1.20 -13.58
CA VAL A 79 -7.01 -1.18 -12.29
C VAL A 79 -6.54 -2.27 -11.32
N VAL A 80 -5.77 -3.26 -11.78
CA VAL A 80 -5.37 -4.43 -10.98
C VAL A 80 -4.65 -4.05 -9.67
N PRO A 81 -3.67 -3.13 -9.65
CA PRO A 81 -2.99 -2.77 -8.41
C PRO A 81 -3.89 -2.07 -7.40
N MET A 82 -4.87 -1.30 -7.87
CA MET A 82 -5.87 -0.69 -6.99
C MET A 82 -6.68 -1.77 -6.26
N ILE A 83 -7.12 -2.80 -6.98
CA ILE A 83 -7.89 -3.92 -6.40
C ILE A 83 -7.04 -4.67 -5.38
N LEU A 84 -5.78 -4.97 -5.71
CA LEU A 84 -4.87 -5.64 -4.78
C LEU A 84 -4.61 -4.82 -3.52
N GLY A 85 -4.38 -3.50 -3.66
CA GLY A 85 -4.23 -2.60 -2.52
C GLY A 85 -5.48 -2.57 -1.64
N ALA A 86 -6.67 -2.53 -2.24
CA ALA A 86 -7.95 -2.58 -1.53
C ALA A 86 -8.15 -3.89 -0.75
N ILE A 87 -7.84 -5.03 -1.38
CA ILE A 87 -7.90 -6.35 -0.72
C ILE A 87 -6.96 -6.39 0.49
N LEU A 88 -5.73 -5.89 0.35
CA LEU A 88 -4.76 -5.85 1.46
C LEU A 88 -5.27 -4.98 2.62
N MET A 89 -5.87 -3.83 2.33
CA MET A 89 -6.45 -2.96 3.34
C MET A 89 -7.62 -3.61 4.07
N ILE A 90 -8.52 -4.27 3.34
CA ILE A 90 -9.65 -5.00 3.93
C ILE A 90 -9.12 -6.10 4.85
N LEU A 91 -8.19 -6.94 4.36
CA LEU A 91 -7.62 -8.02 5.17
C LEU A 91 -6.95 -7.50 6.45
N LEU A 92 -6.14 -6.44 6.35
CA LEU A 92 -5.47 -5.83 7.50
C LEU A 92 -6.46 -5.23 8.50
N SER A 93 -7.50 -4.57 8.02
CA SER A 93 -8.54 -3.95 8.86
C SER A 93 -9.40 -5.01 9.55
N THR A 94 -9.81 -6.04 8.81
CA THR A 94 -10.59 -7.17 9.34
C THR A 94 -9.80 -7.96 10.38
N LEU A 95 -8.52 -8.27 10.12
CA LEU A 95 -7.66 -8.96 11.09
C LEU A 95 -7.50 -8.15 12.39
N ARG A 96 -7.33 -6.84 12.28
CA ARG A 96 -7.19 -5.98 13.46
C ARG A 96 -8.48 -5.91 14.27
N LEU A 97 -9.63 -5.78 13.61
CA LEU A 97 -10.95 -5.81 14.25
C LEU A 97 -11.20 -7.15 14.96
N PHE A 98 -10.85 -8.26 14.29
CA PHE A 98 -10.98 -9.60 14.88
C PHE A 98 -10.08 -9.77 16.11
N ASN A 99 -8.83 -9.29 16.06
CA ASN A 99 -7.92 -9.29 17.21
C ASN A 99 -8.46 -8.46 18.38
N GLN A 100 -9.05 -7.28 18.11
CA GLN A 100 -9.65 -6.43 19.14
C GLN A 100 -10.85 -7.11 19.82
N MET A 101 -11.73 -7.75 19.04
CA MET A 101 -12.87 -8.49 19.60
C MET A 101 -12.43 -9.72 20.41
N SER A 102 -11.39 -10.42 19.98
CA SER A 102 -10.86 -11.60 20.67
C SER A 102 -10.10 -11.27 21.96
N GLN A 103 -9.55 -10.07 22.12
CA GLN A 103 -8.86 -9.63 23.34
C GLN A 103 -9.80 -8.94 24.35
N GLY A 104 -11.05 -8.67 23.96
CA GLY A 104 -12.10 -8.11 24.82
C GLY A 104 -12.89 -9.16 25.62
N GLN A 105 -12.43 -10.41 25.64
CA GLN A 105 -12.90 -11.51 26.50
C GLN A 105 -11.70 -12.09 27.26
#